data_AF-Q5C715-F1
#
_entry.id   AF-Q5C715-F1
#
_cell.length_a   1.000
_cell.length_b   1.000
_cell.length_c   1.000
_cell.angle_alpha   90.00
_cell.angle_beta   90.00
_cell.angle_gamma   90.00
#
_symmetry.space_group_name_H-M   'P 1'
#
loop_
_entity.id
_entity.type
_entity.pdbx_description
1 polymer ?
#
loop_
_entity_poly.entity_id
_entity_poly.type
_entity_poly.pdbx_seq_one_letter_code
_entity_poly.pdbx_strand_id
1 'polypeptide(L)'
;MWKSQNAEVLKASLQLLGSVVTVSEDLARAVLRYVDFDGETMRKCSQRRNLVDKCDVRTCFINFLASFVYLDSDLVLRELVDKKGAFNLLIIESFIDKFSNVMLILNVLKKIAENSSVSKTQRVRVFNRFCLQKLASLYLWRGEGKTIDEVLRRDNSEVHEHELASIRDSVHKLFIHL
;
A
#
# COMPACT_ATOMS: atom_id res chain seq x y z
N MET A 1 15.27 -23.15 5.66
CA MET A 1 15.13 -23.22 4.18
C MET A 1 13.68 -23.02 3.71
N TRP A 2 12.68 -23.79 4.19
CA TRP A 2 11.27 -23.70 3.74
C TRP A 2 10.61 -22.29 3.78
N LYS A 3 10.80 -21.54 4.88
CA LYS A 3 10.22 -20.19 5.01
C LYS A 3 10.77 -19.21 3.94
N SER A 4 12.04 -19.35 3.55
CA SER A 4 12.68 -18.50 2.53
C SER A 4 12.13 -18.79 1.13
N GLN A 5 11.96 -20.07 0.78
CA GLN A 5 11.45 -20.47 -0.53
C GLN A 5 10.01 -19.98 -0.76
N ASN A 6 9.17 -20.00 0.27
CA ASN A 6 7.83 -19.41 0.19
C ASN A 6 7.86 -17.87 0.10
N ALA A 7 8.93 -17.18 0.54
CA ALA A 7 9.05 -15.73 0.34
C ALA A 7 9.31 -15.41 -1.13
N GLU A 8 10.27 -16.12 -1.73
CA GLU A 8 10.65 -15.93 -3.13
C GLU A 8 9.50 -16.21 -4.09
N VAL A 9 8.72 -17.28 -3.86
CA VAL A 9 7.54 -17.59 -4.67
C VAL A 9 6.51 -16.45 -4.60
N LEU A 10 6.19 -15.94 -3.39
CA LEU A 10 5.23 -14.84 -3.25
C LEU A 10 5.72 -13.55 -3.91
N LYS A 11 7.01 -13.21 -3.75
CA LYS A 11 7.61 -12.05 -4.44
C LYS A 11 7.47 -12.17 -5.95
N ALA A 12 7.91 -13.30 -6.51
CA ALA A 12 7.86 -13.55 -7.94
C ALA A 12 6.42 -13.53 -8.48
N SER A 13 5.46 -14.12 -7.75
CA SER A 13 4.05 -14.09 -8.12
C SER A 13 3.48 -12.67 -8.11
N LEU A 14 3.74 -11.87 -7.07
CA LEU A 14 3.25 -10.49 -6.98
C LEU A 14 3.86 -9.60 -8.07
N GLN A 15 5.16 -9.76 -8.35
CA GLN A 15 5.85 -9.05 -9.42
C GLN A 15 5.30 -9.45 -10.79
N LEU A 16 5.10 -10.75 -11.04
CA LEU A 16 4.50 -11.24 -12.28
C LEU A 16 3.10 -10.67 -12.47
N LEU A 17 2.24 -10.73 -11.45
CA LEU A 17 0.89 -10.15 -11.50
C LEU A 17 0.95 -8.64 -11.75
N GLY A 18 1.85 -7.92 -11.07
CA GLY A 18 2.07 -6.49 -11.29
C GLY A 18 2.45 -6.18 -12.74
N SER A 19 3.36 -6.95 -13.33
CA SER A 19 3.75 -6.82 -14.73
C SER A 19 2.59 -7.12 -15.68
N VAL A 20 1.80 -8.18 -15.42
CA VAL A 20 0.61 -8.52 -16.24
C VAL A 20 -0.40 -7.37 -16.25
N VAL A 21 -0.62 -6.72 -15.11
CA VAL A 21 -1.51 -5.56 -14.99
C VAL A 21 -1.05 -4.42 -15.91
N THR A 22 0.25 -4.21 -16.08
CA THR A 22 0.77 -3.14 -16.94
C THR A 22 0.70 -3.41 -18.44
N VAL A 23 0.35 -4.63 -18.86
CA VAL A 23 0.31 -4.98 -20.30
C VAL A 23 -0.92 -4.41 -21.00
N SER A 24 -2.10 -4.52 -20.39
CA SER A 24 -3.34 -3.99 -20.97
C SER A 24 -4.45 -3.86 -19.94
N GLU A 25 -5.43 -3.01 -20.25
CA GLU A 25 -6.66 -2.87 -19.45
C GLU A 25 -7.38 -4.21 -19.24
N ASP A 26 -7.51 -5.03 -20.29
CA ASP A 26 -8.19 -6.33 -20.21
C ASP A 26 -7.50 -7.31 -19.26
N LEU A 27 -6.17 -7.34 -19.27
CA LEU A 27 -5.38 -8.18 -18.38
C LEU A 27 -5.45 -7.67 -16.93
N ALA A 28 -5.38 -6.35 -16.72
CA ALA A 28 -5.58 -5.77 -15.40
C ALA A 28 -6.95 -6.16 -14.82
N ARG A 29 -8.02 -5.99 -15.60
CA ARG A 29 -9.37 -6.39 -15.20
C ARG A 29 -9.47 -7.90 -14.97
N ALA A 30 -8.80 -8.73 -15.77
CA ALA A 30 -8.75 -10.17 -15.54
C ALA A 30 -8.10 -10.50 -14.19
N VAL A 31 -6.99 -9.86 -13.84
CA VAL A 31 -6.36 -10.04 -12.53
C VAL A 31 -7.30 -9.61 -11.41
N LEU A 32 -7.98 -8.44 -11.53
CA LEU A 32 -8.95 -7.99 -10.54
C LEU A 32 -10.10 -8.99 -10.34
N ARG A 33 -10.55 -9.68 -11.39
CA ARG A 33 -11.61 -10.70 -11.27
C ARG A 33 -11.19 -11.90 -10.43
N TYR A 34 -9.94 -12.35 -10.54
CA TYR A 34 -9.47 -13.58 -9.89
C TYR A 34 -8.76 -13.36 -8.55
N VAL A 35 -8.26 -12.16 -8.29
CA VAL A 35 -7.59 -11.85 -7.02
C VAL A 35 -8.63 -11.58 -5.93
N ASP A 36 -8.57 -12.41 -4.88
CA ASP A 36 -9.34 -12.24 -3.66
C ASP A 36 -8.55 -11.45 -2.61
N PHE A 37 -8.92 -10.18 -2.42
CA PHE A 37 -8.32 -9.30 -1.42
C PHE A 37 -8.81 -9.56 0.01
N ASP A 38 -9.89 -10.31 0.20
CA ASP A 38 -10.34 -10.73 1.53
C ASP A 38 -9.63 -12.05 1.97
N GLY A 39 -9.01 -12.74 1.02
CA GLY A 39 -8.31 -14.01 1.20
C GLY A 39 -7.05 -13.94 2.08
N GLU A 40 -6.80 -15.03 2.79
CA GLU A 40 -5.69 -15.15 3.75
C GLU A 40 -4.30 -14.97 3.11
N THR A 41 -4.14 -15.38 1.84
CA THR A 41 -2.89 -15.19 1.11
C THR A 41 -2.57 -13.71 0.92
N MET A 42 -3.54 -12.89 0.52
CA MET A 42 -3.33 -11.45 0.33
C MET A 42 -3.07 -10.75 1.66
N ARG A 43 -3.76 -11.15 2.73
CA ARG A 43 -3.48 -10.68 4.09
C ARG A 43 -2.02 -10.96 4.49
N LYS A 44 -1.55 -12.20 4.31
CA LYS A 44 -0.16 -12.59 4.60
C LYS A 44 0.83 -11.79 3.76
N CYS A 45 0.58 -11.62 2.46
CA CYS A 45 1.44 -10.81 1.59
C CYS A 45 1.53 -9.36 2.07
N SER A 46 0.39 -8.79 2.48
CA SER A 46 0.30 -7.39 2.91
C SER A 46 1.02 -7.08 4.24
N GLN A 47 1.43 -8.09 5.01
CA GLN A 47 2.07 -7.93 6.33
C GLN A 47 3.48 -8.52 6.39
N ARG A 48 3.86 -9.33 5.39
CA ARG A 48 5.13 -10.06 5.40
C ARG A 48 6.29 -9.15 4.97
N ARG A 49 6.96 -8.57 5.97
CA ARG A 49 8.13 -7.71 5.77
C ARG A 49 9.48 -8.37 6.05
N ASN A 50 10.53 -7.84 5.45
CA ASN A 50 11.93 -8.16 5.70
C ASN A 50 12.77 -6.88 5.57
N LEU A 51 13.34 -6.43 6.70
CA LEU A 51 14.11 -5.18 6.78
C LEU A 51 15.45 -5.21 6.02
N VAL A 52 15.92 -6.40 5.61
CA VAL A 52 17.16 -6.55 4.83
C VAL A 52 16.87 -6.59 3.33
N ASP A 53 15.73 -7.16 2.95
CA ASP A 53 15.35 -7.32 1.55
C ASP A 53 14.61 -6.07 1.03
N LYS A 54 15.29 -5.31 0.17
CA LYS A 54 14.72 -4.10 -0.44
C LYS A 54 13.43 -4.37 -1.21
N CYS A 55 13.26 -5.59 -1.75
CA CYS A 55 12.09 -6.02 -2.51
C CYS A 55 11.34 -7.15 -1.79
N ASP A 56 11.19 -7.05 -0.47
CA ASP A 56 10.41 -8.02 0.31
C ASP A 56 8.94 -8.17 -0.14
N VAL A 57 8.26 -9.20 0.39
CA VAL A 57 6.88 -9.53 0.00
C VAL A 57 5.92 -8.34 0.20
N ARG A 58 6.06 -7.60 1.30
CA ARG A 58 5.30 -6.37 1.56
C ARG A 58 5.50 -5.34 0.45
N THR A 59 6.73 -5.10 0.02
CA THR A 59 7.06 -4.16 -1.06
C THR A 59 6.49 -4.64 -2.39
N CYS A 60 6.61 -5.92 -2.72
CA CYS A 60 6.01 -6.47 -3.92
C CYS A 60 4.48 -6.34 -3.92
N PHE A 61 3.84 -6.51 -2.76
CA PHE A 61 2.38 -6.35 -2.61
C PHE A 61 1.94 -4.90 -2.86
N ILE A 62 2.65 -3.92 -2.29
CA ILE A 62 2.35 -2.50 -2.52
C ILE A 62 2.54 -2.16 -4.00
N ASN A 63 3.62 -2.61 -4.63
CA ASN A 63 3.87 -2.38 -6.06
C ASN A 63 2.80 -3.06 -6.95
N PHE A 64 2.34 -4.24 -6.58
CA PHE A 64 1.24 -4.92 -7.26
C PHE A 64 -0.06 -4.11 -7.20
N LEU A 65 -0.43 -3.54 -6.05
CA LEU A 65 -1.60 -2.65 -5.98
C LEU A 65 -1.37 -1.33 -6.73
N ALA A 66 -0.16 -0.77 -6.64
CA ALA A 66 0.19 0.45 -7.34
C ALA A 66 0.10 0.30 -8.86
N SER A 67 0.44 -0.87 -9.43
CA SER A 67 0.44 -1.06 -10.89
C SER A 67 -0.95 -0.85 -11.52
N PHE A 68 -2.04 -1.18 -10.81
CA PHE A 68 -3.40 -0.87 -11.27
C PHE A 68 -3.68 0.62 -11.29
N VAL A 69 -3.21 1.35 -10.27
CA VAL A 69 -3.47 2.79 -10.11
C VAL A 69 -2.65 3.62 -11.10
N TYR A 70 -1.47 3.15 -11.45
CA TYR A 70 -0.57 3.76 -12.43
C TYR A 70 -0.77 3.23 -13.86
N LEU A 71 -1.78 2.38 -14.10
CA LEU A 71 -2.18 1.99 -15.46
C LEU A 71 -2.89 3.14 -16.22
N ASP A 72 -3.29 4.20 -15.51
CA ASP A 72 -4.01 5.36 -16.06
C ASP A 72 -5.32 5.00 -16.79
N SER A 73 -6.00 3.93 -16.34
CA SER A 73 -7.35 3.56 -16.77
C SER A 73 -8.37 3.85 -15.65
N ASP A 74 -9.30 4.78 -15.91
CA ASP A 74 -10.41 5.09 -15.01
C ASP A 74 -11.35 3.90 -14.79
N LEU A 75 -11.45 2.99 -15.76
CA LEU A 75 -12.24 1.77 -15.60
C LEU A 75 -11.57 0.84 -14.59
N VAL A 76 -10.28 0.55 -14.75
CA VAL A 76 -9.52 -0.32 -13.84
C VAL A 76 -9.44 0.27 -12.45
N LEU A 77 -9.22 1.58 -12.34
CA LEU A 77 -9.16 2.26 -11.05
C LEU A 77 -10.48 2.12 -10.28
N ARG A 78 -11.62 2.35 -10.93
CA ARG A 78 -12.93 2.20 -10.29
C ARG A 78 -13.20 0.74 -9.89
N GLU A 79 -12.87 -0.23 -10.76
CA GLU A 79 -13.00 -1.65 -10.43
C GLU A 79 -12.13 -2.04 -9.23
N LEU A 80 -10.89 -1.53 -9.13
CA LEU A 80 -10.03 -1.74 -7.97
C LEU A 80 -10.61 -1.10 -6.69
N VAL A 81 -11.09 0.15 -6.79
CA VAL A 81 -11.71 0.86 -5.65
C VAL A 81 -12.94 0.15 -5.12
N ASP A 82 -13.66 -0.58 -5.98
CA ASP A 82 -14.79 -1.42 -5.58
C ASP A 82 -14.36 -2.76 -4.95
N LYS A 83 -13.08 -3.15 -5.02
CA LYS A 83 -12.56 -4.34 -4.31
C LYS A 83 -12.47 -4.06 -2.82
N LYS A 84 -13.41 -4.65 -2.08
CA LYS A 84 -13.41 -4.64 -0.62
C LYS A 84 -12.06 -5.13 -0.08
N GLY A 85 -11.57 -4.46 0.95
CA GLY A 85 -10.35 -4.86 1.65
C GLY A 85 -9.04 -4.45 0.98
N ALA A 86 -8.99 -4.22 -0.34
CA ALA A 86 -7.75 -3.92 -1.07
C ALA A 86 -6.95 -2.76 -0.45
N PHE A 87 -7.60 -1.62 -0.23
CA PHE A 87 -6.95 -0.44 0.36
C PHE A 87 -6.72 -0.55 1.87
N ASN A 88 -7.53 -1.35 2.57
CA ASN A 88 -7.25 -1.66 3.97
C ASN A 88 -5.95 -2.48 4.08
N LEU A 89 -5.73 -3.46 3.19
CA LEU A 89 -4.47 -4.19 3.09
C LEU A 89 -3.30 -3.32 2.59
N LEU A 90 -3.58 -2.32 1.77
CA LEU A 90 -2.55 -1.36 1.35
C LEU A 90 -2.02 -0.56 2.54
N ILE A 91 -2.90 -0.02 3.39
CA ILE A 91 -2.51 0.90 4.47
C ILE A 91 -2.20 0.19 5.80
N ILE A 92 -2.55 -1.10 5.94
CA ILE A 92 -2.28 -1.85 7.17
C ILE A 92 -0.80 -1.88 7.49
N GLU A 93 -0.47 -1.64 8.76
CA GLU A 93 0.91 -1.60 9.27
C GLU A 93 1.88 -0.64 8.56
N SER A 94 1.37 0.31 7.77
CA SER A 94 2.19 1.35 7.13
C SER A 94 3.04 2.18 8.11
N PHE A 95 2.64 2.26 9.38
CA PHE A 95 3.41 2.93 10.44
C PHE A 95 4.82 2.38 10.64
N ILE A 96 5.06 1.12 10.29
CA ILE A 96 6.37 0.46 10.43
C ILE A 96 6.93 0.00 9.07
N ASP A 97 6.38 0.50 7.97
CA ASP A 97 6.94 0.31 6.64
C ASP A 97 8.12 1.28 6.41
N LYS A 98 9.04 0.90 5.52
CA LYS A 98 10.11 1.77 5.03
C LYS A 98 9.58 2.99 4.33
N PHE A 99 10.37 4.06 4.37
CA PHE A 99 10.02 5.37 3.82
C PHE A 99 9.47 5.29 2.38
N SER A 100 10.15 4.56 1.48
CA SER A 100 9.71 4.41 0.09
C SER A 100 8.33 3.75 -0.05
N ASN A 101 8.02 2.77 0.79
CA ASN A 101 6.72 2.10 0.80
C ASN A 101 5.63 3.04 1.33
N VAL A 102 5.90 3.78 2.41
CA VAL A 102 4.96 4.77 2.95
C VAL A 102 4.64 5.83 1.88
N MET A 103 5.66 6.39 1.24
CA MET A 103 5.48 7.38 0.19
C MET A 103 4.69 6.84 -1.02
N LEU A 104 4.96 5.60 -1.45
CA LEU A 104 4.21 4.97 -2.54
C LEU A 104 2.73 4.78 -2.16
N ILE A 105 2.44 4.32 -0.93
CA ILE A 105 1.06 4.19 -0.43
C ILE A 105 0.35 5.55 -0.44
N LEU A 106 1.00 6.61 0.06
CA LEU A 106 0.42 7.96 0.08
C LEU A 106 0.15 8.48 -1.33
N ASN A 107 1.06 8.24 -2.28
CA ASN A 107 0.88 8.63 -3.67
C ASN A 107 -0.27 7.88 -4.36
N VAL A 108 -0.40 6.58 -4.10
CA VAL A 108 -1.54 5.77 -4.58
C VAL A 108 -2.86 6.34 -4.05
N LEU A 109 -2.94 6.60 -2.75
CA LEU A 109 -4.14 7.15 -2.12
C LEU A 109 -4.46 8.55 -2.66
N LYS A 110 -3.44 9.41 -2.81
CA LYS A 110 -3.61 10.75 -3.40
C LYS A 110 -4.19 10.69 -4.81
N LYS A 111 -3.65 9.81 -5.68
CA LYS A 111 -4.16 9.65 -7.05
C LYS A 111 -5.63 9.19 -7.07
N ILE A 112 -6.07 8.39 -6.09
CA ILE A 112 -7.49 8.01 -5.94
C ILE A 112 -8.34 9.20 -5.45
N ALA A 113 -7.85 9.98 -4.50
CA ALA A 113 -8.56 11.15 -3.97
C ALA A 113 -8.78 12.23 -5.04
N GLU A 114 -7.78 12.43 -5.90
CA GLU A 114 -7.76 13.43 -6.98
C GLU A 114 -8.51 12.98 -8.25
N ASN A 115 -8.71 11.67 -8.46
CA ASN A 115 -9.34 11.19 -9.68
C ASN A 115 -10.84 11.48 -9.70
N SER A 116 -11.28 12.27 -10.68
CA SER A 116 -12.67 12.70 -10.84
C SER A 116 -13.65 11.57 -11.22
N SER A 117 -13.16 10.48 -11.82
CA SER A 117 -13.97 9.30 -12.14
C SER A 117 -14.37 8.51 -10.88
N VAL A 118 -13.60 8.63 -9.79
CA VAL A 118 -13.91 7.98 -8.53
C VAL A 118 -15.00 8.75 -7.79
N SER A 119 -16.16 8.11 -7.65
CA SER A 119 -17.33 8.72 -7.01
C SER A 119 -17.10 9.04 -5.52
N LYS A 120 -17.91 9.95 -4.96
CA LYS A 120 -17.87 10.27 -3.52
C LYS A 120 -18.06 9.02 -2.65
N THR A 121 -19.01 8.16 -3.00
CA THR A 121 -19.29 6.91 -2.28
C THR A 121 -18.10 5.96 -2.31
N GLN A 122 -17.43 5.84 -3.47
CA GLN A 122 -16.21 5.04 -3.61
C GLN A 122 -15.07 5.59 -2.75
N ARG A 123 -14.85 6.92 -2.77
CA ARG A 123 -13.86 7.58 -1.91
C ARG A 123 -14.13 7.31 -0.42
N VAL A 124 -15.37 7.44 0.05
CA VAL A 124 -15.72 7.15 1.45
C VAL A 124 -15.41 5.70 1.84
N ARG A 125 -15.53 4.74 0.93
CA ARG A 125 -15.17 3.33 1.19
C ARG A 125 -13.66 3.14 1.35
N VAL A 126 -12.86 3.82 0.51
CA VAL A 126 -11.39 3.79 0.59
C VAL A 126 -10.90 4.53 1.83
N PHE A 127 -11.33 5.78 2.00
CA PHE A 127 -10.98 6.67 3.12
C PHE A 127 -11.93 6.50 4.30
N ASN A 128 -12.23 5.24 4.62
CA ASN A 128 -13.03 4.90 5.78
C ASN A 128 -12.26 5.20 7.10
N ARG A 129 -12.95 5.04 8.23
CA ARG A 129 -12.37 5.28 9.57
C ARG A 129 -11.02 4.56 9.79
N PHE A 130 -10.88 3.32 9.34
CA PHE A 130 -9.64 2.55 9.51
C PHE A 130 -8.50 3.18 8.72
N CYS A 131 -8.72 3.53 7.45
CA CYS A 131 -7.73 4.20 6.62
C CYS A 131 -7.29 5.53 7.23
N LEU A 132 -8.24 6.37 7.66
CA LEU A 132 -7.96 7.66 8.28
C LEU A 132 -7.14 7.53 9.58
N GLN A 133 -7.43 6.52 10.41
CA GLN A 133 -6.63 6.25 11.62
C GLN A 133 -5.19 5.87 11.29
N LYS A 134 -4.97 5.05 10.24
CA LYS A 134 -3.62 4.69 9.82
C LYS A 134 -2.88 5.88 9.22
N LEU A 135 -3.53 6.69 8.38
CA LEU A 135 -2.97 7.93 7.85
C LEU A 135 -2.58 8.90 8.98
N ALA A 136 -3.46 9.09 9.97
CA ALA A 136 -3.16 9.94 11.12
C ALA A 136 -1.96 9.43 11.92
N SER A 137 -1.79 8.11 12.07
CA SER A 137 -0.64 7.55 12.77
C SER A 137 0.71 7.86 12.10
N LEU A 138 0.72 8.12 10.77
CA LEU A 138 1.94 8.42 10.03
C LEU A 138 2.56 9.78 10.40
N TYR A 139 1.82 10.69 11.04
CA TYR A 139 2.40 11.91 11.63
C TYR A 139 3.46 11.63 12.69
N LEU A 140 3.41 10.43 13.29
CA LEU A 140 4.31 9.95 14.33
C LEU A 140 5.23 8.85 13.82
N TRP A 141 5.38 8.66 12.50
CA TRP A 141 6.24 7.62 11.93
C TRP A 141 7.70 7.78 12.41
N ARG A 142 8.39 6.67 12.69
CA ARG A 142 9.76 6.67 13.27
C ARG A 142 10.70 5.66 12.59
N GLY A 143 10.51 5.41 11.30
CA GLY A 143 11.29 4.42 10.55
C GLY A 143 10.60 3.06 10.42
N GLU A 144 11.19 2.20 9.59
CA GLU A 144 10.73 0.81 9.45
C GLU A 144 11.06 -0.04 10.67
N GLY A 145 10.28 -1.09 10.94
CA GLY A 145 10.57 -2.04 12.01
C GLY A 145 9.76 -3.33 11.89
N LYS A 146 10.05 -4.33 12.74
CA LYS A 146 9.31 -5.59 12.71
C LYS A 146 7.97 -5.47 13.43
N THR A 147 7.92 -4.68 14.49
CA THR A 147 6.72 -4.44 15.30
C THR A 147 6.54 -2.96 15.62
N ILE A 148 5.31 -2.56 15.94
CA ILE A 148 5.01 -1.18 16.36
C ILE A 148 5.77 -0.85 17.66
N ASP A 149 5.82 -1.77 18.62
CA ASP A 149 6.51 -1.56 19.90
C ASP A 149 8.01 -1.31 19.74
N GLU A 150 8.65 -1.98 18.77
CA GLU A 150 10.06 -1.75 18.43
C GLU A 150 10.27 -0.31 17.94
N VAL A 151 9.43 0.15 17.02
CA VAL A 151 9.54 1.48 16.41
C VAL A 151 9.19 2.59 17.43
N LEU A 152 8.22 2.36 18.30
CA LEU A 152 7.83 3.34 19.34
C LEU A 152 8.88 3.52 20.44
N ARG A 153 9.76 2.54 20.66
CA ARG A 153 10.85 2.64 21.65
C ARG A 153 12.06 3.42 21.17
N ARG A 154 12.15 3.75 19.87
CA ARG A 154 13.28 4.50 19.31
C ARG A 154 13.34 5.91 19.90
N ASP A 155 14.55 6.37 20.19
CA ASP A 155 14.75 7.74 20.61
C ASP A 155 14.46 8.72 19.45
N ASN A 156 14.13 9.98 19.77
CA ASN A 156 13.91 11.02 18.76
C ASN A 156 15.16 11.26 17.91
N SER A 157 16.36 11.03 18.46
CA SER A 157 17.64 11.15 17.75
C SER A 157 17.82 10.13 16.62
N GLU A 158 17.11 9.00 16.66
CA GLU A 158 17.15 7.95 15.62
C GLU A 158 16.20 8.21 14.46
N VAL A 159 15.31 9.20 14.59
CA VAL A 159 14.29 9.49 13.59
C VAL A 159 14.87 10.36 12.48
N HIS A 160 14.75 9.89 11.23
CA HIS A 160 15.12 10.67 10.06
C HIS A 160 14.13 11.82 9.83
N GLU A 161 14.41 13.00 10.40
CA GLU A 161 13.48 14.14 10.41
C GLU A 161 13.05 14.58 9.01
N HIS A 162 13.94 14.52 8.01
CA HIS A 162 13.61 14.84 6.62
C HIS A 162 12.55 13.89 6.02
N GLU A 163 12.67 12.58 6.30
CA GLU A 163 11.71 11.58 5.84
C GLU A 163 10.37 11.77 6.54
N LEU A 164 10.38 12.00 7.86
CA LEU A 164 9.19 12.27 8.64
C LEU A 164 8.47 13.55 8.19
N ALA A 165 9.20 14.62 7.91
CA ALA A 165 8.64 15.86 7.37
C ALA A 165 7.98 15.62 6.00
N SER A 166 8.60 14.83 5.13
CA SER A 166 8.05 14.46 3.82
C SER A 166 6.76 13.64 3.93
N ILE A 167 6.70 12.70 4.88
CA ILE A 167 5.49 11.93 5.18
C ILE A 167 4.39 12.85 5.71
N ARG A 168 4.69 13.72 6.68
CA ARG A 168 3.73 14.67 7.27
C ARG A 168 3.13 15.60 6.22
N ASP A 169 3.97 16.16 5.35
CA ASP A 169 3.53 17.01 4.24
C ASP A 169 2.62 16.23 3.26
N SER A 170 3.01 15.00 2.90
CA SER A 170 2.22 14.15 2.00
C SER A 170 0.85 13.76 2.60
N VAL A 171 0.81 13.42 3.89
CA VAL A 171 -0.45 13.13 4.60
C VAL A 171 -1.32 14.38 4.69
N HIS A 172 -0.73 15.53 5.02
CA HIS A 172 -1.46 16.79 5.12
C HIS A 172 -2.10 17.19 3.78
N LYS A 173 -1.32 17.12 2.69
CA LYS A 173 -1.82 17.35 1.33
C LYS A 173 -2.95 16.39 0.98
N LEU A 174 -2.83 15.10 1.31
CA LEU A 174 -3.89 14.13 1.10
C LEU A 174 -5.17 14.52 1.85
N PHE A 175 -5.08 14.88 3.13
CA PHE A 175 -6.25 15.28 3.92
C PHE A 175 -6.94 16.55 3.42
N ILE A 176 -6.23 17.48 2.78
CA ILE A 176 -6.85 18.64 2.15
C ILE A 176 -7.76 18.23 0.96
N HIS A 177 -7.50 17.07 0.34
CA HIS A 177 -8.24 16.60 -0.83
C HIS A 177 -9.42 15.68 -0.51
N LEU A 178 -9.54 15.23 0.74
CA LEU A 178 -10.64 14.35 1.20
C LEU A 178 -11.84 15.17 1.67
#